data_AF-A0A952B5E9-F1
#
_entry.id   AF-A0A952B5E9-F1
#
_cell.length_a   1.000
_cell.length_b   1.000
_cell.length_c   1.000
_cell.angle_alpha   90.00
_cell.angle_beta   90.00
_cell.angle_gamma   90.00
#
_symmetry.space_group_name_H-M   'P 1'
#
loop_
_entity.id
_entity.type
_entity.pdbx_description
1 polymer ?
#
loop_
_entity_poly.entity_id
_entity_poly.type
_entity_poly.pdbx_seq_one_letter_code
_entity_poly.pdbx_strand_id
1 'polypeptide(L)'
;MHIESKCIHSGEGIDTITKGLNTPIFPSSAHDYLDADEVVYPRYFNTVNQKVIVQKLCGLEEAEDGVVFSSGMAAISTVLLSFLEAGDHVILQDEIYGGSHALRMSSSQIRI
;
A
#
# COMPACT_ATOMS: atom_id res chain seq x y z
N MET A 1 -17.19 -0.59 16.02
CA MET A 1 -17.11 -1.98 15.56
C MET A 1 -15.95 -2.65 16.28
N HIS A 2 -16.11 -3.88 16.77
CA HIS A 2 -15.02 -4.62 17.42
C HIS A 2 -13.93 -5.01 16.41
N ILE A 3 -12.69 -5.25 16.87
CA ILE A 3 -11.55 -5.56 15.99
C ILE A 3 -11.79 -6.81 15.15
N GLU A 4 -12.40 -7.84 15.75
CA GLU A 4 -12.77 -9.09 15.09
C GLU A 4 -13.73 -8.81 13.93
N SER A 5 -14.71 -7.94 14.14
CA SER A 5 -15.64 -7.53 13.09
C SER A 5 -14.96 -6.67 12.02
N LYS A 6 -14.01 -5.79 12.40
CA LYS A 6 -13.21 -5.00 11.43
C LYS A 6 -12.38 -5.94 10.54
N CYS A 7 -11.76 -6.99 11.08
CA CYS A 7 -10.99 -7.95 10.30
C CYS A 7 -11.80 -8.58 9.16
N ILE A 8 -13.06 -8.90 9.42
CA ILE A 8 -13.97 -9.45 8.41
C ILE A 8 -14.46 -8.32 7.47
N HIS A 9 -15.08 -7.29 8.03
CA HIS A 9 -15.94 -6.37 7.27
C HIS A 9 -15.31 -5.05 6.82
N SER A 10 -14.15 -4.66 7.37
CA SER A 10 -13.48 -3.43 6.97
C SER A 10 -13.04 -3.51 5.50
N GLY A 11 -13.33 -2.46 4.72
CA GLY A 11 -12.89 -2.32 3.33
C GLY A 11 -13.50 -3.33 2.35
N GLU A 12 -14.56 -4.06 2.70
CA GLU A 12 -15.24 -4.95 1.75
C GLU A 12 -15.76 -4.16 0.54
N GLY A 13 -15.24 -4.50 -0.65
CA GLY A 13 -15.68 -3.89 -1.91
C GLY A 13 -17.00 -4.51 -2.36
N ILE A 14 -18.04 -3.68 -2.49
CA ILE A 14 -19.35 -4.11 -3.01
C ILE A 14 -19.22 -4.36 -4.52
N ASP A 15 -19.46 -5.60 -4.93
CA ASP A 15 -19.57 -5.93 -6.35
C ASP A 15 -20.94 -5.49 -6.89
N THR A 16 -20.93 -4.39 -7.63
CA THR A 16 -22.13 -3.84 -8.26
C THR A 16 -22.50 -4.53 -9.57
N ILE A 17 -21.59 -5.33 -10.15
CA ILE A 17 -21.77 -5.98 -11.46
C ILE A 17 -22.45 -7.33 -11.29
N THR A 18 -21.84 -8.24 -10.52
CA THR A 18 -22.37 -9.61 -10.36
C THR A 18 -23.12 -9.82 -9.04
N LYS A 19 -23.07 -8.84 -8.14
CA LYS A 19 -23.61 -8.93 -6.76
C LYS A 19 -22.99 -10.09 -5.97
N GLY A 20 -21.73 -10.42 -6.26
CA GLY A 20 -20.96 -11.36 -5.48
C GLY A 20 -20.74 -10.84 -4.05
N LEU A 21 -20.77 -11.74 -3.07
CA LEU A 21 -20.46 -11.39 -1.68
C LEU A 21 -18.96 -11.12 -1.49
N ASN A 22 -18.11 -11.81 -2.25
CA ASN A 22 -16.67 -11.62 -2.23
C ASN A 22 -16.28 -10.59 -3.28
N THR A 23 -15.31 -9.73 -2.94
CA THR A 23 -14.74 -8.79 -3.91
C THR A 23 -14.11 -9.56 -5.09
N PRO A 24 -14.52 -9.29 -6.34
CA PRO A 24 -13.94 -9.93 -7.51
C PRO A 24 -12.47 -9.55 -7.72
N ILE A 25 -11.72 -10.44 -8.38
CA ILE A 25 -10.35 -10.15 -8.83
C ILE A 25 -10.44 -9.55 -10.24
N PHE A 26 -9.92 -8.34 -10.41
CA PHE A 26 -9.82 -7.64 -11.68
C PHE A 26 -8.35 -7.68 -12.17
N PRO A 27 -7.94 -8.70 -12.93
CA PRO A 27 -6.54 -8.89 -13.34
C PRO A 27 -6.12 -8.00 -14.51
N SER A 28 -7.06 -7.25 -15.10
CA SER A 28 -6.75 -6.40 -16.25
C SER A 28 -5.82 -5.26 -15.85
N SER A 29 -4.83 -5.00 -16.70
CA SER A 29 -3.97 -3.81 -16.57
C SER A 29 -4.45 -2.63 -17.39
N ALA A 30 -5.37 -2.86 -18.34
CA ALA A 30 -5.93 -1.84 -19.20
C ALA A 30 -7.43 -1.74 -18.98
N HIS A 31 -7.89 -0.52 -18.73
CA HIS A 31 -9.29 -0.16 -18.56
C HIS A 31 -9.66 0.89 -19.59
N ASP A 32 -10.93 0.96 -19.95
CA ASP A 32 -11.42 2.04 -20.78
C ASP A 32 -11.23 3.38 -20.06
N TYR A 33 -10.79 4.40 -20.79
CA TYR A 33 -10.41 5.70 -20.25
C TYR A 33 -10.97 6.88 -21.07
N LEU A 34 -11.60 6.62 -22.22
CA LEU A 34 -11.99 7.68 -23.16
C LEU A 34 -13.03 8.63 -22.56
N ASP A 35 -13.90 8.12 -21.68
CA ASP A 35 -14.95 8.87 -20.99
C ASP A 35 -14.87 8.72 -19.45
N ALA A 36 -13.69 8.35 -18.92
CA ALA A 36 -13.51 8.13 -17.49
C ALA A 36 -12.93 9.36 -16.78
N ASP A 37 -13.44 9.66 -15.58
CA ASP A 37 -12.91 10.73 -14.71
C ASP A 37 -11.46 10.46 -14.24
N GLU A 38 -11.07 9.19 -14.17
CA GLU A 38 -9.75 8.74 -13.72
C GLU A 38 -9.21 7.63 -14.65
N VAL A 39 -7.93 7.74 -15.03
CA VAL A 39 -7.23 6.66 -15.74
C VAL A 39 -6.85 5.56 -14.76
N VAL A 40 -7.60 4.45 -14.77
CA VAL A 40 -7.33 3.30 -13.90
C VAL A 40 -6.19 2.46 -14.47
N TYR A 41 -5.08 2.41 -13.73
CA TYR A 41 -3.89 1.68 -14.11
C TYR A 41 -3.16 1.13 -12.87
N PRO A 42 -2.81 -0.17 -12.82
CA PRO A 42 -2.22 -0.79 -11.61
C PRO A 42 -1.01 -0.06 -11.01
N ARG A 43 -0.21 0.61 -11.84
CA ARG A 43 0.96 1.38 -11.38
C ARG A 43 0.60 2.65 -10.61
N TYR A 44 -0.61 3.17 -10.79
CA TYR A 44 -1.09 4.35 -10.07
C TYR A 44 -1.79 4.00 -8.76
N PHE A 45 -1.74 2.73 -8.35
CA PHE A 45 -2.33 2.25 -7.09
C PHE A 45 -3.84 2.46 -6.98
N ASN A 46 -4.52 2.63 -8.13
CA ASN A 46 -5.91 3.06 -8.18
C ASN A 46 -6.89 2.00 -8.70
N THR A 47 -6.44 0.74 -8.86
CA THR A 47 -7.33 -0.37 -9.24
C THR A 47 -8.27 -0.73 -8.09
N VAL A 48 -9.41 -1.33 -8.43
CA VAL A 48 -10.42 -1.76 -7.44
C VAL A 48 -9.80 -2.68 -6.39
N ASN A 49 -9.00 -3.67 -6.80
CA ASN A 49 -8.37 -4.60 -5.86
C ASN A 49 -7.37 -3.91 -4.93
N GLN A 50 -6.61 -2.93 -5.41
CA GLN A 50 -5.68 -2.17 -4.55
C GLN A 50 -6.45 -1.30 -3.55
N LYS A 51 -7.47 -0.56 -4.01
CA LYS A 51 -8.32 0.31 -3.18
C LYS A 51 -8.98 -0.48 -2.04
N VAL A 52 -9.53 -1.66 -2.32
CA VAL A 52 -10.15 -2.56 -1.32
C VAL A 52 -9.16 -3.01 -0.24
N ILE A 53 -7.95 -3.43 -0.64
CA ILE A 53 -6.92 -3.85 0.31
C ILE A 53 -6.50 -2.69 1.21
N VAL A 54 -6.25 -1.51 0.62
CA VAL A 54 -5.87 -0.29 1.35
C VAL A 54 -6.96 0.08 2.35
N GLN A 55 -8.22 0.16 1.94
CA GLN A 55 -9.33 0.50 2.84
C GLN A 55 -9.44 -0.47 4.02
N LYS A 56 -9.23 -1.77 3.79
CA LYS A 56 -9.22 -2.77 4.87
C LYS A 56 -8.10 -2.50 5.87
N LEU A 57 -6.87 -2.32 5.39
CA LEU A 57 -5.70 -2.04 6.23
C LEU A 57 -5.86 -0.73 7.00
N CYS A 58 -6.30 0.34 6.33
CA CYS A 58 -6.54 1.65 6.98
C CYS A 58 -7.59 1.55 8.09
N GLY A 59 -8.69 0.82 7.88
CA GLY A 59 -9.69 0.63 8.94
C GLY A 59 -9.19 -0.20 10.14
N LEU A 60 -8.19 -1.06 9.93
CA LEU A 60 -7.56 -1.85 10.99
C LEU A 60 -6.51 -1.06 11.77
N GLU A 61 -5.67 -0.30 11.07
CA GLU A 61 -4.58 0.50 11.64
C GLU A 61 -5.04 1.90 12.10
N GLU A 62 -6.32 2.24 11.88
CA GLU A 62 -6.89 3.58 12.12
C GLU A 62 -6.16 4.69 11.36
N ALA A 63 -5.71 4.36 10.14
CA ALA A 63 -5.02 5.27 9.24
C ALA A 63 -5.98 5.97 8.27
N GLU A 64 -5.58 7.15 7.79
CA GLU A 64 -6.37 7.96 6.86
C GLU A 64 -6.32 7.42 5.42
N ASP A 65 -5.18 6.89 5.00
CA ASP A 65 -4.96 6.33 3.65
C ASP A 65 -3.76 5.35 3.66
N GLY A 66 -3.49 4.71 2.53
CA GLY A 66 -2.38 3.77 2.37
C GLY A 66 -2.07 3.38 0.93
N VAL A 67 -0.94 2.71 0.74
CA VAL A 67 -0.50 2.20 -0.57
C VAL A 67 -0.04 0.76 -0.41
N VAL A 68 -0.49 -0.12 -1.30
CA VAL A 68 -0.11 -1.54 -1.31
C VAL A 68 1.06 -1.79 -2.27
N PHE A 69 2.13 -2.38 -1.74
CA PHE A 69 3.35 -2.68 -2.49
C PHE A 69 3.53 -4.17 -2.75
N SER A 70 4.41 -4.50 -3.69
CA SER A 70 4.75 -5.89 -4.04
C SER A 70 5.52 -6.64 -2.94
N SER A 71 6.12 -5.93 -1.99
CA SER A 71 6.82 -6.52 -0.84
C SER A 71 6.94 -5.53 0.32
N GLY A 72 7.25 -6.04 1.52
CA GLY A 72 7.57 -5.20 2.68
C GLY A 72 8.81 -4.33 2.47
N MET A 73 9.84 -4.83 1.77
CA MET A 73 11.02 -4.02 1.44
C MET A 73 10.70 -2.89 0.47
N ALA A 74 9.77 -3.10 -0.47
CA ALA A 74 9.28 -2.03 -1.35
C ALA A 74 8.51 -0.95 -0.56
N ALA A 75 7.73 -1.34 0.45
CA ALA A 75 7.10 -0.37 1.35
C ALA A 75 8.13 0.45 2.14
N ILE A 76 9.10 -0.21 2.77
CA ILE A 76 10.17 0.45 3.55
C ILE A 76 11.00 1.37 2.65
N SER A 77 11.46 0.89 1.50
CA SER A 77 12.29 1.68 0.59
C SER A 77 11.50 2.86 0.02
N THR A 78 10.21 2.70 -0.29
CA THR A 78 9.38 3.81 -0.76
C THR A 78 9.24 4.90 0.29
N VAL A 79 9.02 4.55 1.57
CA VAL A 79 8.99 5.54 2.66
C VAL A 79 10.32 6.30 2.74
N LEU A 80 11.44 5.58 2.79
CA LEU A 80 12.76 6.22 2.87
C LEU A 80 13.04 7.13 1.67
N LEU A 81 12.79 6.65 0.45
CA LEU A 81 13.07 7.41 -0.77
C LEU A 81 12.08 8.54 -1.04
N SER A 82 10.87 8.50 -0.46
CA SER A 82 9.87 9.57 -0.64
C SER A 82 10.08 10.74 0.32
N PHE A 83 10.66 10.49 1.49
CA PHE A 83 10.78 11.50 2.56
C PHE A 83 12.20 11.95 2.85
N LEU A 84 13.22 11.25 2.36
CA LEU A 84 14.62 11.55 2.68
C LEU A 84 15.39 11.98 1.45
N GLU A 85 16.29 12.92 1.68
CA GLU A 85 17.29 13.38 0.73
C GLU A 85 18.71 13.13 1.25
N ALA A 86 19.70 13.32 0.38
CA ALA A 86 21.09 13.15 0.75
C ALA A 86 21.51 14.19 1.81
N GLY A 87 22.03 13.71 2.93
CA GLY A 87 22.40 14.56 4.08
C GLY A 87 21.38 14.56 5.21
N ASP A 88 20.18 14.02 5.00
CA ASP A 88 19.19 13.84 6.06
C ASP A 88 19.66 12.80 7.10
N HIS A 89 19.09 12.94 8.29
CA HIS A 89 19.38 12.10 9.44
C HIS A 89 18.18 11.24 9.83
N VAL A 90 18.38 9.92 9.97
CA VAL A 90 17.33 8.96 10.33
C VAL A 90 17.73 8.15 11.53
N ILE A 91 16.83 8.02 12.50
CA ILE A 91 17.02 7.13 13.65
C ILE A 91 16.36 5.79 13.34
N LEU A 92 17.13 4.71 13.45
CA LEU A 92 16.67 3.33 13.29
C LEU A 92 17.01 2.53 14.55
N GLN A 93 16.23 1.50 14.85
CA GLN A 93 16.58 0.55 15.91
C GLN A 93 17.80 -0.29 15.51
N ASP A 94 18.61 -0.69 16.49
CA ASP A 94 19.80 -1.53 16.25
C ASP A 94 19.40 -2.94 15.75
N GLU A 95 18.33 -3.50 16.31
CA GLU A 95 17.82 -4.84 15.99
C GLU A 95 16.57 -4.78 15.10
N ILE A 96 16.77 -4.43 13.83
CA ILE A 96 15.73 -4.48 12.80
C ILE A 96 15.89 -5.69 11.88
N TYR A 97 14.85 -5.98 11.11
CA TYR A 97 14.88 -7.02 10.08
C TYR A 97 16.13 -6.89 9.18
N GLY A 98 16.82 -8.02 8.93
CA GLY A 98 18.12 -8.02 8.26
C GLY A 98 18.12 -7.37 6.87
N GLY A 99 17.02 -7.46 6.12
CA GLY A 99 16.88 -6.77 4.83
C GLY A 99 16.83 -5.25 4.97
N SER A 100 16.14 -4.74 6.01
CA SER A 100 16.10 -3.32 6.36
C SER A 100 17.47 -2.83 6.82
N HIS A 101 18.17 -3.66 7.60
CA HIS A 101 19.54 -3.38 8.02
C HIS A 101 20.53 -3.35 6.84
N ALA A 102 20.40 -4.25 5.87
CA ALA A 102 21.22 -4.24 4.66
C ALA A 102 20.96 -3.00 3.79
N LEU A 103 19.70 -2.60 3.64
CA LEU A 103 19.32 -1.37 2.92
C LEU A 103 19.94 -0.12 3.57
N ARG A 104 19.93 -0.06 4.91
CA ARG A 104 20.62 0.97 5.69
C ARG A 104 22.12 1.01 5.37
N MET A 105 22.81 -0.13 5.42
CA MET A 105 24.26 -0.21 5.21
C MET A 105 24.70 0.13 3.78
N SER A 106 23.87 -0.16 2.78
CA SER A 106 24.17 0.14 1.37
C SER A 106 24.00 1.62 1.01
N SER A 107 23.35 2.42 1.85
CA SER A 107 22.94 3.79 1.52
C SER A 107 23.92 4.80 2.11
N SER A 108 25.00 5.12 1.38
CA SER A 108 26.04 6.09 1.82
C SER A 108 25.54 7.54 1.97
N GLN A 109 24.27 7.81 1.63
CA GLN A 109 23.67 9.14 1.54
C GLN A 109 22.82 9.53 2.75
N ILE A 110 22.38 8.56 3.57
CA ILE A 110 21.60 8.82 4.78
C ILE A 110 22.56 8.72 5.97
N ARG A 111 22.75 9.84 6.67
CA ARG A 111 23.55 9.83 7.90
C ARG A 111 22.66 9.36 9.06
N ILE A 112 23.22 8.60 9.98
CA ILE A 112 22.63 8.24 11.27
C ILE A 112 23.58 8.81 12.32
#